data_AF-B3NHD5-F1
#
_entry.id   AF-B3NHD5-F1
#
_cell.length_a   1.000
_cell.length_b   1.000
_cell.length_c   1.000
_cell.angle_alpha   90.00
_cell.angle_beta   90.00
_cell.angle_gamma   90.00
#
_symmetry.space_group_name_H-M   'P 1'
#
loop_
_entity.id
_entity.type
_entity.pdbx_description
1 polymer ?
#
loop_
_entity_poly.entity_id
_entity_poly.type
_entity_poly.pdbx_seq_one_letter_code
_entity_poly.pdbx_strand_id
1 'polypeptide(L)'
;MTSEEDEVYTEEETDEALFFIREHDLPMSELHYALKYVRILNGNRSQSDQIMQAQDASLIPVAEVAPPPFDWEDKENQPVARDS
;
A
#
# COMPACT_ATOMS: atom_id res chain seq x y z
N MET A 1 -1.21 10.50 21.97
CA MET A 1 -0.40 11.65 21.50
C MET A 1 0.33 11.14 20.29
N THR A 2 -0.12 11.55 19.10
CA THR A 2 0.55 11.19 17.84
C THR A 2 1.86 11.96 17.84
N SER A 3 2.98 11.25 17.77
CA SER A 3 4.30 11.86 17.66
C SER A 3 4.32 12.67 16.37
N GLU A 4 4.21 14.00 16.49
CA GLU A 4 4.57 14.92 15.42
C GLU A 4 6.10 14.87 15.35
N GLU A 5 6.61 13.82 14.70
CA GLU A 5 7.98 13.85 14.18
C GLU A 5 8.01 15.05 13.24
N ASP A 6 8.89 16.02 13.51
CA ASP A 6 9.08 17.18 12.63
C ASP A 6 9.49 16.66 11.24
N GLU A 7 8.50 16.42 10.39
CA GLU A 7 8.67 15.93 9.03
C GLU A 7 9.38 17.03 8.26
N VAL A 8 10.70 16.87 8.09
CA VAL A 8 11.51 17.79 7.29
C VAL A 8 11.18 17.54 5.82
N TYR A 9 10.61 18.53 5.16
CA TYR A 9 10.36 18.51 3.72
C TYR A 9 11.52 19.13 2.95
N THR A 10 11.80 18.61 1.77
CA THR A 10 12.81 19.21 0.89
C THR A 10 12.28 20.51 0.27
N GLU A 11 13.18 21.34 -0.25
CA GLU A 11 12.80 22.57 -0.97
C GLU A 11 11.95 22.24 -2.19
N GLU A 12 12.31 21.19 -2.94
CA GLU A 12 11.55 20.70 -4.10
C GLU A 12 10.13 20.25 -3.73
N GLU A 13 9.97 19.46 -2.66
CA GLU A 13 8.63 19.05 -2.18
C GLU A 13 7.79 20.27 -1.77
N THR A 14 8.44 21.29 -1.19
CA THR A 14 7.78 22.52 -0.77
C THR A 14 7.34 23.38 -1.95
N ASP A 15 8.18 23.51 -2.97
CA ASP A 15 7.86 24.25 -4.19
C ASP A 15 6.71 23.58 -4.97
N GLU A 16 6.72 22.25 -5.08
CA GLU A 16 5.64 21.49 -5.70
C GLU A 16 4.32 21.65 -4.92
N ALA A 17 4.37 21.58 -3.58
CA ALA A 17 3.18 21.77 -2.74
C ALA A 17 2.62 23.20 -2.87
N LEU A 18 3.48 24.21 -2.92
CA LEU A 18 3.06 25.60 -3.13
C LEU A 18 2.49 25.82 -4.52
N PHE A 19 3.05 25.17 -5.55
CA PHE A 19 2.50 25.20 -6.90
C PHE A 19 1.10 24.57 -6.93
N PHE A 20 0.94 23.39 -6.35
CA PHE A 20 -0.33 22.67 -6.26
C PHE A 20 -1.43 23.51 -5.59
N ILE A 21 -1.09 24.20 -4.49
CA ILE A 21 -2.02 25.09 -3.80
C ILE A 21 -2.46 26.25 -4.68
N ARG A 22 -1.54 26.87 -5.43
CA ARG A 22 -1.86 27.99 -6.33
C ARG A 22 -2.67 27.53 -7.54
N GLU A 23 -2.35 26.37 -8.10
CA GLU A 23 -3.05 25.81 -9.26
C GLU A 23 -4.51 25.49 -8.94
N HIS A 24 -4.77 24.99 -7.74
CA HIS A 24 -6.11 24.57 -7.30
C HIS A 24 -6.85 25.62 -6.44
N ASP A 25 -6.28 26.83 -6.30
CA ASP A 25 -6.83 27.92 -5.47
C ASP A 25 -7.15 27.47 -4.04
N LEU A 26 -6.27 26.67 -3.45
CA LEU A 26 -6.41 26.14 -2.11
C LEU A 26 -5.94 27.15 -1.06
N PRO A 27 -6.51 27.16 0.15
CA PRO A 27 -6.02 28.00 1.23
C PRO A 27 -4.66 27.49 1.73
N MET A 28 -3.83 28.41 2.22
CA MET A 28 -2.50 28.07 2.76
C MET A 28 -2.57 27.16 4.00
N SER A 29 -3.73 27.03 4.65
CA SER A 29 -3.98 26.03 5.70
C SER A 29 -3.77 24.59 5.21
N GLU A 30 -3.90 24.34 3.91
CA GLU A 30 -3.70 23.03 3.30
C GLU A 30 -2.23 22.71 2.99
N LEU A 31 -1.28 23.62 3.27
CA LEU A 31 0.14 23.41 2.97
C LEU A 31 0.68 22.09 3.52
N HIS A 32 0.35 21.75 4.76
CA HIS A 32 0.80 20.50 5.35
C HIS A 32 0.23 19.26 4.65
N TYR A 33 -1.03 19.30 4.20
CA TYR A 33 -1.63 18.20 3.45
C TYR A 33 -1.08 18.10 2.04
N ALA A 34 -0.83 19.23 1.37
CA ALA A 34 -0.19 19.28 0.06
C ALA A 34 1.23 18.70 0.11
N LEU A 35 2.02 19.04 1.14
CA LEU A 35 3.35 18.47 1.37
C LEU A 35 3.31 16.94 1.53
N LYS A 36 2.37 16.40 2.30
CA LYS A 36 2.17 14.95 2.43
C LYS A 36 1.78 14.29 1.10
N TYR A 37 0.90 14.93 0.35
CA TYR A 37 0.47 14.45 -0.96
C TYR A 37 1.65 14.37 -1.94
N VAL A 38 2.46 15.43 -2.04
CA VAL A 38 3.67 15.48 -2.86
C VAL A 38 4.65 14.39 -2.45
N ARG A 39 4.87 14.20 -1.14
CA ARG A 39 5.74 13.13 -0.63
C ARG A 39 5.26 11.73 -1.02
N ILE A 40 3.95 11.47 -0.98
CA ILE A 40 3.39 10.18 -1.42
C ILE A 40 3.56 10.01 -2.94
N LEU A 41 3.35 11.07 -3.73
CA LEU A 41 3.58 11.03 -5.17
C LEU A 41 5.04 10.73 -5.51
N ASN A 42 5.98 11.38 -4.83
CA ASN A 42 7.41 11.23 -5.06
C ASN A 42 7.91 9.86 -4.57
N GLY A 43 7.43 9.38 -3.42
CA GLY A 43 7.69 8.02 -2.95
C GLY A 43 7.16 6.94 -3.90
N ASN A 44 5.98 7.14 -4.48
CA ASN A 44 5.42 6.23 -5.48
C ASN A 44 6.24 6.22 -6.78
N ARG A 45 6.79 7.36 -7.23
CA ARG A 45 7.70 7.40 -8.39
C ARG A 45 8.97 6.58 -8.11
N SER A 46 9.58 6.74 -6.95
CA SER A 46 10.78 5.97 -6.58
C SER A 46 10.53 4.46 -6.47
N GLN A 47 9.36 4.03 -6.00
CA GLN A 47 8.97 2.60 -6.02
C GLN A 47 8.64 2.10 -7.43
N SER A 48 7.97 2.90 -8.26
CA SER A 48 7.63 2.53 -9.64
C SER A 48 8.90 2.29 -10.48
N ASP A 49 9.92 3.13 -10.32
CA ASP A 49 11.21 2.97 -10.98
C ASP A 49 11.97 1.73 -10.49
N GLN A 50 11.86 1.37 -9.21
CA GLN A 50 12.40 0.12 -8.67
C GLN A 50 11.64 -1.12 -9.16
N ILE A 51 10.32 -1.05 -9.31
CA ILE A 51 9.50 -2.16 -9.81
C ILE A 51 9.81 -2.43 -11.29
N MET A 52 10.02 -1.38 -12.11
CA MET A 52 10.49 -1.56 -13.49
C MET A 52 11.87 -2.24 -13.57
N GLN A 53 12.80 -1.95 -12.65
CA GLN A 53 14.09 -2.66 -12.60
C GLN A 53 13.97 -4.09 -12.02
N ALA A 54 13.02 -4.34 -11.12
CA ALA A 54 12.83 -5.65 -10.50
C ALA A 54 12.18 -6.68 -11.44
N GLN A 55 11.47 -6.23 -12.49
CA GLN A 55 10.82 -7.12 -13.46
C GLN A 55 11.81 -7.90 -14.35
N ASP A 56 13.07 -7.47 -14.45
CA ASP A 56 14.10 -8.19 -15.21
C ASP A 56 14.86 -9.26 -14.39
N ALA A 57 14.72 -9.28 -13.06
CA ALA A 57 15.65 -10.03 -12.20
C ALA A 57 15.11 -11.31 -11.53
N SER A 58 13.83 -11.67 -11.66
CA SER A 58 13.32 -12.84 -10.91
C SER A 58 12.08 -13.50 -11.51
N LEU A 59 12.23 -14.09 -12.70
CA LEU A 59 11.37 -15.21 -13.09
C LEU A 59 11.96 -16.50 -12.53
N ILE A 60 11.95 -16.68 -11.20
CA ILE A 60 12.09 -18.02 -10.64
C ILE A 60 10.76 -18.72 -10.94
N PRO A 61 10.71 -19.76 -11.79
CA PRO A 61 9.47 -20.46 -12.06
C PRO A 61 9.03 -21.11 -10.75
N VAL A 62 7.93 -20.62 -10.18
CA VAL A 62 7.30 -21.28 -9.05
C VAL A 62 6.83 -22.65 -9.56
N ALA A 63 7.47 -23.72 -9.07
CA ALA A 63 7.07 -25.07 -9.42
C ALA A 63 5.60 -25.25 -9.02
N GLU A 64 4.76 -25.62 -9.98
CA GLU A 64 3.34 -25.82 -9.78
C GLU A 64 3.14 -27.05 -8.88
N VAL A 65 2.95 -26.84 -7.57
CA VAL A 65 2.66 -27.90 -6.62
C VAL A 65 1.15 -28.13 -6.63
N ALA A 66 0.72 -29.34 -6.99
CA ALA A 66 -0.68 -29.72 -6.94
C ALA A 66 -1.20 -29.61 -5.49
N PRO A 67 -2.41 -29.05 -5.27
CA PRO A 67 -2.99 -29.00 -3.94
C PRO A 67 -3.19 -30.42 -3.41
N PRO A 68 -3.05 -30.63 -2.08
CA PRO A 68 -3.33 -31.93 -1.49
C PRO A 68 -4.79 -32.34 -1.78
N PRO A 69 -5.06 -33.64 -1.95
CA PRO A 69 -6.42 -34.13 -2.17
C PRO A 69 -7.28 -33.73 -0.97
N PHE A 70 -8.41 -33.08 -1.26
CA PHE A 70 -9.40 -32.71 -0.28
C PHE A 70 -10.27 -33.94 0.02
N ASP A 71 -10.13 -34.49 1.23
CA ASP A 71 -10.90 -35.64 1.70
C ASP A 71 -12.14 -35.17 2.47
N TRP A 72 -13.32 -35.34 1.86
CA TRP A 72 -14.61 -34.95 2.42
C TRP A 72 -15.18 -35.99 3.40
N GLU A 73 -14.53 -37.15 3.59
CA GLU A 73 -15.10 -38.25 4.38
C GLU A 73 -14.78 -38.20 5.88
N ASP A 74 -13.85 -37.37 6.35
CA ASP A 74 -13.53 -37.30 7.77
C ASP A 74 -14.25 -36.12 8.46
N LYS A 75 -15.45 -36.44 9.00
CA LYS A 75 -15.80 -36.14 10.40
C LYS A 75 -16.69 -34.93 10.75
N GLU A 76 -17.78 -34.62 10.04
CA GLU A 76 -18.76 -33.62 10.56
C GLU A 76 -20.27 -33.92 10.38
N ASN A 77 -20.69 -35.13 9.99
CA ASN A 77 -22.12 -35.49 9.99
C ASN A 77 -22.44 -36.62 10.97
N GLN A 78 -22.38 -36.34 12.28
CA GLN A 78 -23.05 -37.17 13.29
C GLN A 78 -24.34 -36.44 13.73
N PRO A 79 -25.54 -37.01 13.47
CA PRO A 79 -26.78 -36.40 13.93
C PRO A 79 -26.86 -36.48 15.46
N VAL A 80 -26.94 -35.32 16.11
CA VAL A 80 -27.15 -35.23 17.57
C VAL A 80 -28.59 -35.66 17.87
N ALA A 81 -28.76 -36.79 18.55
CA ALA A 81 -30.06 -37.21 19.07
C ALA A 81 -30.51 -36.23 20.16
N ARG A 82 -31.72 -35.67 20.02
CA ARG A 82 -32.40 -34.92 21.09
C ARG A 82 -33.38 -35.87 21.75
N ASP A 83 -33.01 -36.40 22.91
CA ASP A 83 -33.94 -37.13 23.77
C ASP A 83 -34.98 -36.14 24.35
N SER A 84 -36.26 -36.56 24.38
CA SER A 84 -37.42 -35.81 24.91
C SER A 84 -37.73 -36.21 26.34
#